data_AF-A0A850B6F7-F1
#
_entry.id   AF-A0A850B6F7-F1
#
_cell.length_a   1.000
_cell.length_b   1.000
_cell.length_c   1.000
_cell.angle_alpha   90.00
_cell.angle_beta   90.00
_cell.angle_gamma   90.00
#
_symmetry.space_group_name_H-M   'P 1'
#
loop_
_entity.id
_entity.type
_entity.pdbx_description
1 polymer ?
#
loop_
_entity_poly.entity_id
_entity_poly.type
_entity_poly.pdbx_seq_one_letter_code
_entity_poly.pdbx_strand_id
1 'polypeptide(L)'
;HDGALELRDAGGRLLVRYASGEAEIAAPAGDLTLAAPAGRVVLRAGTDVAVDAARDVVHRAGRRVDLSAGDIASEPQIRLEPGAAEIAADQLGLRAKAARVAARQVEILAREVATTAERIATSAERYELTATRLVEKTRDAFRDVVELSQSRVGRARMIVRDLYSLTSKRSVMVSKEETSIDGEKVLLG
;
A
#
# COMPACT_ATOMS: atom_id res chain seq x y z
N HIS A 1 8.49 -28.70 61.71
CA HIS A 1 8.62 -29.99 61.01
C HIS A 1 8.81 -29.68 59.54
N ASP A 2 10.05 -29.78 59.07
CA ASP A 2 10.44 -29.43 57.70
C ASP A 2 10.19 -30.66 56.81
N GLY A 3 8.92 -30.95 56.57
CA GLY A 3 8.48 -32.15 55.87
C GLY A 3 8.46 -31.91 54.37
N ALA A 4 9.40 -32.49 53.64
CA ALA A 4 9.33 -32.59 52.19
C ALA A 4 8.35 -33.69 51.79
N LEU A 5 7.49 -33.41 50.81
CA LEU A 5 6.65 -34.42 50.15
C LEU A 5 7.27 -34.74 48.79
N GLU A 6 7.64 -36.01 48.59
CA GLU A 6 8.24 -36.48 47.33
C GLU A 6 7.42 -37.61 46.73
N LEU A 7 7.16 -37.52 45.42
CA LEU A 7 6.65 -38.61 44.60
C LEU A 7 7.76 -39.05 43.65
N ARG A 8 8.08 -40.35 43.68
CA ARG A 8 9.08 -40.98 42.82
C ARG A 8 8.47 -42.08 41.97
N ASP A 9 9.04 -42.32 40.80
CA ASP A 9 8.67 -43.47 39.98
C ASP A 9 9.29 -44.79 40.50
N ALA A 10 8.98 -45.91 39.84
CA ALA A 10 9.52 -47.23 40.20
C ALA A 10 11.06 -47.33 40.09
N GLY A 11 11.70 -46.43 39.34
CA GLY A 11 13.16 -46.32 39.22
C GLY A 11 13.79 -45.33 40.21
N GLY A 12 13.01 -44.78 41.13
CA GLY A 12 13.46 -43.82 42.14
C GLY A 12 13.65 -42.38 41.62
N ARG A 13 13.27 -42.09 40.36
CA ARG A 13 13.37 -40.74 39.79
C ARG A 13 12.28 -39.84 40.38
N LEU A 14 12.64 -38.60 40.71
CA LEU A 14 11.72 -37.62 41.30
C LEU A 14 10.74 -37.11 40.23
N LEU A 15 9.44 -37.22 40.50
CA LEU A 15 8.36 -36.75 39.62
C LEU A 15 7.67 -35.51 40.18
N VAL A 16 7.43 -35.48 41.48
CA VAL A 16 6.82 -34.33 42.18
C VAL A 16 7.56 -34.10 43.49
N ARG A 17 7.83 -32.84 43.81
CA ARG A 17 8.41 -32.44 45.09
C ARG A 17 7.69 -31.22 45.63
N TYR A 18 7.37 -31.23 46.91
CA TYR A 18 6.97 -30.05 47.65
C TYR A 18 7.88 -29.88 48.87
N ALA A 19 8.69 -28.83 48.88
CA ALA A 19 9.63 -28.53 49.96
C ALA A 19 9.82 -27.02 50.09
N SER A 20 9.92 -26.52 51.32
CA SER A 20 10.21 -25.11 51.59
C SER A 20 9.27 -24.10 50.88
N GLY A 21 8.02 -24.49 50.65
CA GLY A 21 7.01 -23.65 49.96
C GLY A 21 7.07 -23.70 48.43
N GLU A 22 7.96 -24.51 47.85
CA GLU A 22 8.12 -24.68 46.41
C GLU A 22 7.54 -26.03 45.97
N ALA A 23 6.79 -26.01 44.87
CA ALA A 23 6.28 -27.20 44.21
C ALA A 23 6.99 -27.38 42.86
N GLU A 24 7.58 -28.55 42.64
CA GLU A 24 8.21 -28.93 41.37
C GLU A 24 7.53 -30.17 40.81
N ILE A 25 7.18 -30.13 39.52
CA ILE A 25 6.68 -31.28 38.75
C ILE A 25 7.63 -31.46 37.58
N ALA A 26 8.24 -32.64 37.48
CA ALA A 26 9.24 -32.93 36.46
C ALA A 26 8.90 -34.23 35.72
N ALA A 27 9.20 -34.25 34.41
CA ALA A 27 9.28 -35.45 33.60
C ALA A 27 10.71 -35.57 33.06
N PRO A 28 11.68 -36.11 33.85
CA PRO A 28 13.09 -36.12 33.48
C PRO A 28 13.39 -36.89 32.19
N ALA A 29 12.50 -37.79 31.80
CA ALA A 29 12.48 -38.46 30.51
C ALA A 29 11.02 -38.53 30.00
N GLY A 30 10.82 -38.19 28.74
CA GLY A 30 9.49 -38.17 28.11
C GLY A 30 8.79 -36.81 28.22
N ASP A 31 7.46 -36.82 28.06
CA ASP A 31 6.64 -35.61 27.96
C ASP A 31 5.84 -35.36 29.25
N LEU A 32 5.78 -34.10 29.67
CA LEU A 32 4.83 -33.65 30.69
C LEU A 32 3.56 -33.12 30.00
N THR A 33 2.42 -33.79 30.20
CA THR A 33 1.13 -33.39 29.61
C THR A 33 0.13 -32.99 30.70
N LEU A 34 -0.39 -31.76 30.59
CA LEU A 34 -1.53 -31.28 31.39
C LEU A 34 -2.78 -31.31 30.51
N ALA A 35 -3.75 -32.19 30.82
CA ALA A 35 -4.93 -32.39 29.99
C ALA A 35 -6.23 -32.31 30.80
N ALA A 36 -7.26 -31.70 30.22
CA ALA A 36 -8.63 -31.69 30.73
C ALA A 36 -9.61 -31.97 29.58
N PRO A 37 -9.78 -33.23 29.13
CA PRO A 37 -10.48 -33.57 27.88
C PRO A 37 -11.92 -33.06 27.78
N ALA A 38 -12.63 -32.97 28.91
CA ALA A 38 -13.98 -32.43 29.01
C ALA A 38 -14.03 -31.17 29.90
N GLY A 39 -12.90 -30.49 30.09
CA GLY A 39 -12.76 -29.40 31.05
C GLY A 39 -11.83 -28.30 30.58
N ARG A 40 -11.25 -27.57 31.54
CA ARG A 40 -10.36 -26.44 31.30
C ARG A 40 -9.11 -26.57 32.18
N VAL A 41 -7.95 -26.33 31.58
CA VAL A 41 -6.70 -26.10 32.32
C VAL A 41 -6.55 -24.60 32.56
N VAL A 42 -6.26 -24.21 33.80
CA VAL A 42 -6.06 -22.81 34.20
C VAL A 42 -4.74 -22.71 34.94
N LEU A 43 -3.83 -21.88 34.43
CA LEU A 43 -2.58 -21.51 35.12
C LEU A 43 -2.76 -20.09 35.66
N ARG A 44 -2.54 -19.90 36.96
CA ARG A 44 -2.64 -18.61 37.66
C ARG A 44 -1.46 -18.48 38.61
N ALA A 45 -0.82 -17.32 38.60
CA ALA A 45 0.23 -16.95 39.54
C ALA A 45 -0.12 -15.61 40.19
N GLY A 46 0.37 -15.39 41.41
CA GLY A 46 0.23 -14.10 42.09
C GLY A 46 1.22 -13.05 41.59
N THR A 47 2.30 -13.48 40.94
CA THR A 47 3.34 -12.62 40.36
C THR A 47 3.45 -12.88 38.87
N ASP A 48 4.19 -13.91 38.48
CA ASP A 48 4.61 -14.13 37.10
C ASP A 48 4.34 -15.58 36.66
N VAL A 49 4.12 -15.73 35.35
CA VAL A 49 4.16 -17.03 34.67
C VAL A 49 5.22 -16.94 33.57
N ALA A 50 6.29 -17.73 33.70
CA ALA A 50 7.32 -17.87 32.68
C ALA A 50 7.09 -19.16 31.88
N VAL A 51 7.21 -19.07 30.55
CA VAL A 51 7.13 -20.22 29.64
C VAL A 51 8.35 -20.20 28.73
N ASP A 52 9.32 -21.05 29.05
CA ASP A 52 10.59 -21.15 28.33
C ASP A 52 10.69 -22.48 27.59
N ALA A 53 11.19 -22.42 26.35
CA ALA A 53 11.46 -23.62 25.56
C ALA A 53 12.78 -23.45 24.79
N ALA A 54 13.61 -24.50 24.80
CA ALA A 54 14.88 -24.49 24.06
C ALA A 54 14.69 -24.47 22.53
N ARG A 55 13.52 -24.87 22.04
CA ARG A 55 13.21 -24.92 20.59
C ARG A 55 12.04 -24.01 20.27
N ASP A 56 10.82 -24.44 20.59
CA ASP A 56 9.60 -23.79 20.14
C ASP A 56 8.58 -23.66 21.28
N VAL A 57 7.91 -22.51 21.32
CA VAL A 57 6.65 -22.31 22.06
C VAL A 57 5.53 -22.20 21.03
N VAL A 58 4.54 -23.10 21.11
CA VAL A 58 3.46 -23.17 20.13
C VAL A 58 2.11 -23.06 20.83
N HIS A 59 1.38 -21.98 20.52
CA HIS A 59 -0.03 -21.81 20.92
C HIS A 59 -0.94 -22.16 19.75
N ARG A 60 -1.85 -23.13 19.94
CA ARG A 60 -2.88 -23.49 18.98
C ARG A 60 -4.24 -23.43 19.66
N ALA A 61 -5.18 -22.73 19.04
CA ALA A 61 -6.55 -22.66 19.49
C ALA A 61 -7.49 -22.91 18.31
N GLY A 62 -8.56 -23.69 18.52
CA GLY A 62 -9.56 -23.93 17.48
C GLY A 62 -10.44 -22.72 17.17
N ARG A 63 -10.49 -21.73 18.08
CA ARG A 63 -11.36 -20.55 17.93
C ARG A 63 -10.59 -19.23 17.96
N ARG A 64 -9.84 -18.96 19.03
CA ARG A 64 -9.07 -17.71 19.15
C ARG A 64 -7.95 -17.80 20.17
N VAL A 65 -6.94 -16.95 20.00
CA VAL A 65 -5.91 -16.64 21.00
C VAL A 65 -6.04 -15.16 21.35
N ASP A 66 -6.27 -14.85 22.62
CA ASP A 66 -6.32 -13.49 23.16
C ASP A 66 -5.08 -13.27 24.02
N LEU A 67 -4.35 -12.17 23.81
CA LEU A 67 -3.27 -11.70 24.68
C LEU A 67 -3.64 -10.33 25.23
N SER A 68 -3.64 -10.24 26.55
CA SER A 68 -3.99 -9.03 27.30
C SER A 68 -2.95 -8.73 28.37
N ALA A 69 -2.64 -7.46 28.58
CA ALA A 69 -1.90 -6.94 29.71
C ALA A 69 -2.71 -5.84 30.41
N GLY A 70 -2.70 -5.83 31.75
CA GLY A 70 -3.52 -4.90 32.55
C GLY A 70 -4.70 -5.59 33.23
N ASP A 71 -5.80 -4.86 33.39
CA ASP A 71 -7.01 -5.38 34.03
C ASP A 71 -7.65 -6.49 33.17
N ILE A 72 -8.13 -7.54 33.84
CA ILE A 72 -8.80 -8.69 33.22
C ILE A 72 -10.07 -8.25 32.48
N ALA A 73 -10.66 -7.11 32.86
CA ALA A 73 -11.84 -6.53 32.22
C ALA A 73 -11.55 -5.80 30.90
N SER A 74 -10.30 -5.49 30.57
CA SER A 74 -9.94 -4.78 29.34
C SER A 74 -10.05 -5.68 28.11
N GLU A 75 -10.36 -5.08 26.96
CA GLU A 75 -10.28 -5.78 25.68
C GLU A 75 -8.85 -6.26 25.40
N PRO A 76 -8.68 -7.41 24.72
CA PRO A 76 -7.33 -7.92 24.42
C PRO A 76 -6.61 -7.02 23.43
N GLN A 77 -5.34 -6.71 23.71
CA GLN A 77 -4.52 -5.91 22.80
C GLN A 77 -4.08 -6.69 21.57
N ILE A 78 -3.97 -8.02 21.65
CA ILE A 78 -3.70 -8.87 20.48
C ILE A 78 -4.75 -9.98 20.43
N ARG A 79 -5.44 -10.09 19.31
CA ARG A 79 -6.41 -11.15 19.04
C ARG A 79 -6.06 -11.86 17.73
N LEU A 80 -6.01 -13.18 17.80
CA LEU A 80 -5.81 -14.05 16.65
C LEU A 80 -7.03 -14.96 16.48
N GLU A 81 -7.64 -14.93 15.30
CA GLU A 81 -8.79 -15.75 14.91
C GLU A 81 -8.53 -16.41 13.54
N PRO A 82 -9.32 -17.40 13.11
CA PRO A 82 -9.22 -17.95 11.77
C PRO A 82 -9.37 -16.87 10.69
N GLY A 83 -8.25 -16.50 10.04
CA GLY A 83 -8.22 -15.53 8.95
C GLY A 83 -8.13 -14.06 9.37
N ALA A 84 -8.04 -13.76 10.67
CA ALA A 84 -7.92 -12.39 11.16
C ALA A 84 -6.88 -12.29 12.30
N ALA A 85 -6.14 -11.19 12.29
CA ALA A 85 -5.25 -10.79 13.37
C ALA A 85 -5.47 -9.30 13.65
N GLU A 86 -5.83 -8.98 14.88
CA GLU A 86 -6.10 -7.62 15.33
C GLU A 86 -5.09 -7.24 16.41
N ILE A 87 -4.55 -6.02 16.30
CA ILE A 87 -3.69 -5.41 17.30
C ILE A 87 -4.31 -4.07 17.67
N ALA A 88 -4.75 -3.93 18.91
CA ALA A 88 -5.32 -2.70 19.47
C ALA A 88 -4.35 -2.14 20.53
N ALA A 89 -3.81 -0.95 20.27
CA ALA A 89 -2.90 -0.27 21.17
C ALA A 89 -2.92 1.25 20.94
N ASP A 90 -2.75 2.02 22.01
CA ASP A 90 -2.58 3.48 21.92
C ASP A 90 -1.28 3.86 21.21
N GLN A 91 -0.24 3.03 21.38
CA GLN A 91 1.06 3.19 20.74
C GLN A 91 1.57 1.85 20.23
N LEU A 92 1.87 1.76 18.93
CA LEU A 92 2.49 0.60 18.31
C LEU A 92 3.87 0.97 17.77
N GLY A 93 4.93 0.46 18.41
CA GLY A 93 6.31 0.61 17.95
C GLY A 93 6.79 -0.63 17.20
N LEU A 94 7.13 -0.49 15.92
CA LEU A 94 7.72 -1.57 15.12
C LEU A 94 9.19 -1.26 14.81
N ARG A 95 10.09 -2.07 15.37
CA ARG A 95 11.53 -2.00 15.06
C ARG A 95 11.94 -3.27 14.33
N ALA A 96 12.19 -3.16 13.04
CA ALA A 96 12.61 -4.27 12.20
C ALA A 96 13.73 -3.86 11.25
N LYS A 97 14.60 -4.81 10.90
CA LYS A 97 15.58 -4.62 9.81
C LYS A 97 14.88 -4.54 8.44
N ALA A 98 13.78 -5.29 8.29
CA ALA A 98 12.93 -5.28 7.12
C ALA A 98 11.49 -5.62 7.55
N ALA A 99 10.52 -4.87 7.05
CA ALA A 99 9.11 -5.18 7.14
C ALA A 99 8.54 -5.25 5.72
N ARG A 100 7.78 -6.31 5.42
CA ARG A 100 7.10 -6.47 4.14
C ARG A 100 5.61 -6.63 4.40
N VAL A 101 4.81 -5.78 3.79
CA VAL A 101 3.35 -5.83 3.84
C VAL A 101 2.85 -6.08 2.43
N ALA A 102 2.16 -7.19 2.23
CA ALA A 102 1.47 -7.52 0.99
C ALA A 102 -0.03 -7.49 1.29
N ALA A 103 -0.72 -6.46 0.82
CA ALA A 103 -2.14 -6.30 1.02
C ALA A 103 -2.78 -5.72 -0.24
N ARG A 104 -4.06 -6.04 -0.47
CA ARG A 104 -4.85 -5.43 -1.54
C ARG A 104 -5.02 -3.92 -1.34
N GLN A 105 -5.11 -3.50 -0.07
CA GLN A 105 -5.26 -2.12 0.32
C GLN A 105 -4.53 -1.90 1.64
N VAL A 106 -3.82 -0.77 1.74
CA VAL A 106 -3.23 -0.26 2.96
C VAL A 106 -3.71 1.18 3.11
N GLU A 107 -4.38 1.47 4.21
CA GLU A 107 -4.83 2.81 4.57
C GLU A 107 -3.99 3.32 5.73
N ILE A 108 -3.35 4.47 5.54
CA ILE A 108 -2.53 5.13 6.56
C ILE A 108 -3.11 6.52 6.77
N LEU A 109 -3.73 6.73 7.92
CA LEU A 109 -4.20 8.03 8.37
C LEU A 109 -3.15 8.61 9.32
N ALA A 110 -2.29 9.47 8.79
CA ALA A 110 -1.22 10.09 9.56
C ALA A 110 -1.14 11.59 9.27
N ARG A 111 -0.82 12.38 10.31
CA ARG A 111 -0.51 13.82 10.14
C ARG A 111 0.85 14.03 9.48
N GLU A 112 1.79 13.12 9.74
CA GLU A 112 3.15 13.20 9.22
C GLU A 112 3.67 11.79 8.93
N VAL A 113 4.32 11.63 7.78
CA VAL A 113 5.03 10.41 7.38
C VAL A 113 6.44 10.81 6.98
N ALA A 114 7.40 10.67 7.90
CA ALA A 114 8.80 10.89 7.61
C ALA A 114 9.40 9.63 6.98
N THR A 115 9.96 9.76 5.78
CA THR A 115 10.64 8.66 5.08
C THR A 115 12.03 9.11 4.65
N THR A 116 13.03 8.25 4.85
CA THR A 116 14.37 8.40 4.28
C THR A 116 14.51 7.31 3.21
N ALA A 117 13.92 7.54 2.04
CA ALA A 117 13.86 6.56 0.96
C ALA A 117 14.65 7.06 -0.26
N GLU A 118 15.54 6.21 -0.83
CA GLU A 118 16.23 6.53 -2.09
C GLU A 118 15.32 6.41 -3.31
N ARG A 119 14.22 5.63 -3.23
CA ARG A 119 13.22 5.51 -4.30
C ARG A 119 11.81 5.36 -3.70
N ILE A 120 11.01 6.42 -3.83
CA ILE A 120 9.56 6.31 -3.77
C ILE A 120 9.08 6.35 -5.23
N ALA A 121 8.69 5.20 -5.80
CA ALA A 121 8.05 5.18 -7.11
C ALA A 121 6.56 5.54 -6.94
N THR A 122 6.30 6.82 -6.66
CA THR A 122 4.93 7.33 -6.54
C THR A 122 4.36 7.47 -7.95
N SER A 123 3.28 6.76 -8.28
CA SER A 123 2.52 7.00 -9.53
C SER A 123 1.75 8.34 -9.51
N ALA A 124 2.28 9.37 -8.85
CA ALA A 124 1.76 10.74 -8.85
C ALA A 124 2.16 11.49 -10.14
N GLU A 125 3.27 11.11 -10.78
CA GLU A 125 3.74 11.71 -12.05
C GLU A 125 2.76 11.53 -13.22
N ARG A 126 1.90 10.50 -13.18
CA ARG A 126 0.92 10.25 -14.27
C ARG A 126 -0.17 11.32 -14.35
N TYR A 127 -0.51 11.95 -13.23
CA TYR A 127 -1.53 13.02 -13.22
C TYR A 127 -0.95 14.35 -13.69
N GLU A 128 0.29 14.69 -13.29
CA GLU A 128 0.95 15.93 -13.70
C GLU A 128 1.26 15.95 -15.21
N LEU A 129 1.80 14.85 -15.76
CA LEU A 129 2.09 14.74 -17.20
C LEU A 129 0.83 14.77 -18.07
N THR A 130 -0.31 14.26 -17.57
CA THR A 130 -1.57 14.30 -18.31
C THR A 130 -2.17 15.70 -18.29
N ALA A 131 -2.07 16.41 -17.16
CA ALA A 131 -2.51 17.79 -17.04
C ALA A 131 -1.68 18.74 -17.93
N THR A 132 -0.35 18.63 -17.91
CA THR A 132 0.51 19.45 -18.76
C THR A 132 0.27 19.17 -20.25
N ARG A 133 0.15 17.89 -20.66
CA ARG A 133 -0.17 17.56 -22.07
C ARG A 133 -1.56 18.03 -22.50
N LEU A 134 -2.55 18.01 -21.60
CA LEU A 134 -3.88 18.51 -21.89
C LEU A 134 -3.87 20.03 -22.09
N VAL A 135 -3.12 20.77 -21.25
CA VAL A 135 -2.95 22.21 -21.37
C VAL A 135 -2.19 22.58 -22.65
N GLU A 136 -1.07 21.91 -22.95
CA GLU A 136 -0.30 22.14 -24.17
C GLU A 136 -1.12 21.82 -25.43
N LYS A 137 -1.83 20.69 -25.47
CA LYS A 137 -2.69 20.33 -26.61
C LYS A 137 -3.85 21.30 -26.81
N THR A 138 -4.36 21.86 -25.72
CA THR A 138 -5.39 22.91 -25.80
C THR A 138 -4.80 24.21 -26.31
N ARG A 139 -3.59 24.58 -25.85
CA ARG A 139 -2.90 25.81 -26.28
C ARG A 139 -2.48 25.77 -27.76
N ASP A 140 -2.00 24.63 -28.23
CA ASP A 140 -1.67 24.40 -29.65
C ASP A 140 -2.93 24.43 -30.52
N ALA A 141 -4.02 23.81 -30.08
CA ALA A 141 -5.31 23.88 -30.79
C ALA A 141 -5.86 25.32 -30.89
N PHE A 142 -5.67 26.16 -29.87
CA PHE A 142 -6.06 27.57 -29.93
C PHE A 142 -5.12 28.43 -30.79
N ARG A 143 -3.86 28.02 -30.95
CA ARG A 143 -2.88 28.76 -31.77
C ARG A 143 -3.04 28.46 -33.26
N ASP A 144 -3.34 27.21 -33.61
CA ASP A 144 -3.58 26.79 -34.99
C ASP A 144 -4.82 27.46 -35.61
N VAL A 145 -5.83 27.82 -34.81
CA VAL A 145 -7.04 28.51 -35.29
C VAL A 145 -6.81 29.99 -35.57
N VAL A 146 -5.77 30.62 -35.00
CA VAL A 146 -5.54 32.07 -35.11
C VAL A 146 -4.49 32.44 -36.18
N GLU A 147 -3.54 31.56 -36.48
CA GLU A 147 -2.42 31.88 -37.40
C GLU A 147 -2.37 31.09 -38.72
N LEU A 148 -3.28 30.14 -38.98
CA LEU A 148 -3.32 29.40 -40.25
C LEU A 148 -4.71 29.36 -40.90
N SER A 149 -4.90 30.21 -41.90
CA SER A 149 -5.60 29.79 -43.11
C SER A 149 -4.63 29.84 -44.28
N GLN A 150 -3.55 29.06 -44.19
CA GLN A 150 -2.77 28.69 -45.38
C GLN A 150 -3.33 27.36 -45.90
N SER A 151 -4.15 27.44 -46.96
CA SER A 151 -4.54 26.25 -47.69
C SER A 151 -3.43 25.91 -48.69
N ARG A 152 -2.61 24.89 -48.40
CA ARG A 152 -1.62 24.36 -49.35
C ARG A 152 -2.32 23.41 -50.31
N VAL A 153 -3.14 23.98 -51.20
CA VAL A 153 -3.80 23.23 -52.27
C VAL A 153 -2.80 23.08 -53.42
N GLY A 154 -2.60 21.86 -53.92
CA GLY A 154 -1.69 21.61 -55.06
C GLY A 154 -2.08 22.41 -56.30
N ARG A 155 -3.03 21.92 -57.10
CA ARG A 155 -3.60 22.69 -58.21
C ARG A 155 -4.94 23.30 -57.79
N ALA A 156 -4.97 24.61 -57.57
CA ALA A 156 -6.22 25.35 -57.41
C ALA A 156 -6.73 25.82 -58.78
N ARG A 157 -7.98 25.52 -59.12
CA ARG A 157 -8.68 26.07 -60.28
C ARG A 157 -9.96 26.73 -59.80
N MET A 158 -10.11 28.03 -60.04
CA MET A 158 -11.32 28.78 -59.75
C MET A 158 -12.00 29.14 -61.08
N ILE A 159 -13.28 28.81 -61.23
CA ILE A 159 -14.09 29.17 -62.40
C ILE A 159 -15.26 29.99 -61.86
N VAL A 160 -15.38 31.23 -62.31
CA VAL A 160 -16.44 32.16 -61.89
C VAL A 160 -17.23 32.52 -63.14
N ARG A 161 -18.58 32.53 -63.05
CA ARG A 161 -19.45 32.80 -64.19
C ARG A 161 -19.66 34.29 -64.46
N ASP A 162 -19.72 35.10 -63.41
CA ASP A 162 -20.09 36.52 -63.51
C ASP A 162 -18.95 37.45 -63.07
N LEU A 163 -18.69 37.57 -61.76
CA LEU A 163 -17.69 38.50 -61.23
C LEU A 163 -16.87 37.89 -60.09
N TYR A 164 -15.54 38.02 -60.18
CA TYR A 164 -14.61 37.77 -59.08
C TYR A 164 -14.08 39.11 -58.55
N SER A 165 -14.14 39.32 -57.23
CA SER A 165 -13.61 40.51 -56.55
C SER A 165 -12.77 40.09 -55.34
N LEU A 166 -11.55 40.61 -55.22
CA LEU A 166 -10.63 40.38 -54.11
C LEU A 166 -10.21 41.72 -53.51
N THR A 167 -10.66 42.00 -52.29
CA THR A 167 -10.25 43.19 -51.53
C THR A 167 -9.19 42.80 -50.52
N SER A 168 -8.00 43.40 -50.60
CA SER A 168 -6.92 43.16 -49.65
C SER A 168 -6.14 44.45 -49.36
N LYS A 169 -5.52 44.54 -48.17
CA LYS A 169 -4.61 45.66 -47.85
C LYS A 169 -3.33 45.62 -48.70
N ARG A 170 -2.83 44.42 -48.98
CA ARG A 170 -1.71 44.15 -49.88
C ARG A 170 -1.92 42.77 -50.49
N SER A 171 -1.89 42.69 -51.81
CA SER A 171 -1.85 41.43 -52.55
C SER A 171 -0.46 41.25 -53.12
N VAL A 172 0.07 40.03 -53.05
CA VAL A 172 1.34 39.65 -53.67
C VAL A 172 1.10 38.37 -54.45
N MET A 173 1.27 38.43 -55.77
CA MET A 173 1.18 37.28 -56.65
C MET A 173 2.58 36.98 -57.19
N VAL A 174 3.11 35.79 -56.89
CA VAL A 174 4.43 35.35 -57.34
C VAL A 174 4.28 34.03 -58.07
N SER A 175 4.77 33.98 -59.31
CA SER A 175 4.95 32.75 -60.08
C SER A 175 6.44 32.42 -60.18
N LYS A 176 6.75 31.13 -60.24
CA LYS A 176 8.12 30.64 -60.45
C LYS A 176 8.52 30.66 -61.93
N GLU A 177 7.54 30.56 -62.82
CA GLU A 177 7.77 30.40 -64.25
C GLU A 177 7.03 31.51 -65.01
N GLU A 178 5.72 31.36 -65.20
CA GLU A 178 4.92 32.31 -65.96
C GLU A 178 3.66 32.73 -65.20
N THR A 179 3.27 34.00 -65.40
CA THR A 179 1.98 34.54 -64.96
C THR A 179 1.30 35.15 -66.17
N SER A 180 0.15 34.60 -66.57
CA SER A 180 -0.69 35.16 -67.63
C SER A 180 -1.95 35.79 -67.05
N ILE A 181 -2.21 37.06 -67.39
CA ILE A 181 -3.47 37.74 -67.10
C ILE A 181 -4.04 38.15 -68.45
N ASP A 182 -5.22 37.65 -68.78
CA ASP A 182 -5.91 37.94 -70.04
C ASP A 182 -7.37 38.34 -69.75
N GLY A 183 -7.87 39.27 -70.54
CA GLY A 183 -9.20 39.82 -70.41
C GLY A 183 -9.43 40.92 -71.43
N GLU A 184 -10.70 41.16 -71.78
CA GLU A 184 -11.08 42.17 -72.76
C GLU A 184 -10.54 43.57 -72.40
N LYS A 185 -10.42 43.88 -71.11
CA LYS A 185 -9.75 45.08 -70.57
C LYS A 185 -9.00 44.74 -69.29
N VAL A 186 -7.71 45.10 -69.24
CA VAL A 186 -6.87 44.99 -68.03
C VAL A 186 -6.47 46.40 -67.61
N LEU A 187 -6.94 46.84 -66.45
CA LEU A 187 -6.60 48.13 -65.85
C LEU A 187 -5.67 47.88 -64.66
N LEU A 188 -4.47 48.45 -64.72
CA LEU A 188 -3.50 48.43 -63.63
C LEU A 188 -3.30 49.87 -63.15
N GLY A 189 -3.49 50.09 -61.85
CA GLY A 189 -3.38 51.40 -61.19
C GLY A 189 -3.04 51.24 -59.72
#